data_AF-A0A7X6NYQ1-F1
#
_entry.id   AF-A0A7X6NYQ1-F1
#
_cell.length_a   1.000
_cell.length_b   1.000
_cell.length_c   1.000
_cell.angle_alpha   90.00
_cell.angle_beta   90.00
_cell.angle_gamma   90.00
#
_symmetry.space_group_name_H-M   'P 1'
#
loop_
_entity.id
_entity.type
_entity.pdbx_description
1 polymer ?
#
loop_
_entity_poly.entity_id
_entity_poly.type
_entity_poly.pdbx_seq_one_letter_code
_entity_poly.pdbx_strand_id
1 'polypeptide(L)'
;LPALIDVLDDMTSYGELDRAPGRSGVPTRIVWGAQNHVLSRRKATHLAATLAADRVEVIGGCGHLPMLEEPETVTSIIEEFAS
;
A
#
# COMPACT_ATOMS: atom_id res chain seq x y z
N LEU A 1 4.68 20.37 -14.79
CA LEU A 1 5.01 19.38 -15.84
C LEU A 1 6.30 18.60 -15.58
N PRO A 2 7.43 19.20 -15.16
CA PRO A 2 8.68 18.45 -14.90
C PRO A 2 8.48 17.31 -13.90
N ALA A 3 7.84 17.59 -12.75
CA ALA A 3 7.58 16.60 -11.71
C ALA A 3 6.71 15.40 -12.14
N LEU A 4 5.85 15.55 -13.16
CA LEU A 4 5.06 14.42 -13.68
C LEU A 4 5.92 13.55 -14.60
N ILE A 5 6.84 14.16 -15.36
CA ILE A 5 7.78 13.43 -16.21
C ILE A 5 8.75 12.64 -15.34
N ASP A 6 9.23 13.22 -14.24
CA ASP A 6 10.14 12.55 -13.30
C ASP A 6 9.49 11.31 -12.64
N VAL A 7 8.18 11.37 -12.35
CA VAL A 7 7.39 10.22 -11.87
C VAL A 7 7.25 9.14 -12.95
N LEU A 8 7.22 9.51 -14.23
CA LEU A 8 7.05 8.55 -15.32
C LEU A 8 8.40 8.02 -15.86
N ASP A 9 9.53 8.60 -15.44
CA ASP A 9 10.86 8.26 -15.97
C ASP A 9 11.35 6.88 -15.50
N ASP A 10 10.96 6.46 -14.29
CA ASP A 10 11.30 5.14 -13.74
C ASP A 10 10.07 4.34 -13.31
N MET A 11 9.19 4.06 -14.26
CA MET A 11 8.03 3.18 -14.02
C MET A 11 8.42 1.75 -13.63
N THR A 12 9.65 1.32 -13.92
CA THR A 12 10.12 -0.03 -13.60
C THR A 12 10.34 -0.19 -12.09
N SER A 13 10.86 0.86 -11.43
CA SER A 13 11.04 0.88 -9.98
C SER A 13 9.76 0.63 -9.19
N TYR A 14 8.60 1.00 -9.73
CA TYR A 14 7.30 0.78 -9.06
C TYR A 14 6.95 -0.69 -8.87
N GLY A 15 7.58 -1.60 -9.61
CA GLY A 15 7.41 -3.04 -9.48
C GLY A 15 8.34 -3.71 -8.45
N GLU A 16 9.31 -2.99 -7.88
CA GLU A 16 10.31 -3.59 -6.97
C GLU A 16 9.63 -4.24 -5.74
N LEU A 17 8.62 -3.58 -5.19
CA LEU A 17 7.88 -4.09 -4.03
C LEU A 17 7.08 -5.37 -4.33
N ASP A 18 6.72 -5.63 -5.60
CA ASP A 18 6.05 -6.87 -5.99
C ASP A 18 6.96 -8.10 -5.84
N ARG A 19 8.28 -7.90 -5.70
CA ARG A 19 9.30 -8.96 -5.65
C ARG A 19 10.18 -8.92 -4.39
N ALA A 20 10.13 -7.83 -3.63
CA ALA A 20 10.92 -7.68 -2.41
C ALA A 20 10.35 -8.55 -1.29
N PRO A 21 11.06 -9.58 -0.81
CA PRO A 21 10.55 -10.43 0.26
C PRO A 21 10.43 -9.64 1.57
N GLY A 22 9.39 -9.96 2.35
CA GLY A 22 9.24 -9.47 3.72
C GLY A 22 10.49 -9.72 4.56
N ARG A 23 10.78 -8.82 5.49
CA ARG A 23 11.91 -8.96 6.42
C ARG A 23 11.45 -9.74 7.64
N SER A 24 12.08 -10.89 7.89
CA SER A 24 11.81 -11.70 9.08
C SER A 24 11.97 -10.87 10.36
N GLY A 25 10.97 -10.93 11.24
CA GLY A 25 10.94 -10.19 12.51
C GLY A 25 10.55 -8.72 12.38
N VAL A 26 10.21 -8.24 11.19
CA VAL A 26 9.66 -6.89 10.98
C VAL A 26 8.15 -6.99 10.73
N PRO A 27 7.30 -6.58 11.69
CA PRO A 27 5.85 -6.52 11.48
C PRO A 27 5.53 -5.67 10.26
N THR A 28 4.53 -6.07 9.47
CA THR A 28 4.19 -5.40 8.22
C THR A 28 2.68 -5.42 8.00
N ARG A 29 2.06 -4.24 7.99
CA ARG A 29 0.63 -4.08 7.71
C ARG A 29 0.42 -3.37 6.38
N ILE A 30 -0.54 -3.84 5.60
CA ILE A 30 -0.93 -3.22 4.33
C ILE A 30 -2.26 -2.51 4.52
N VAL A 31 -2.37 -1.26 4.06
CA VAL A 31 -3.63 -0.52 4.00
C VAL A 31 -4.01 -0.30 2.53
N TRP A 32 -5.26 -0.60 2.18
CA TRP A 32 -5.72 -0.62 0.80
C TRP A 32 -7.11 -0.02 0.62
N GLY A 33 -7.28 0.90 -0.33
CA GLY A 33 -8.61 1.38 -0.69
C GLY A 33 -9.37 0.39 -1.57
N ALA A 34 -10.63 0.09 -1.22
CA ALA A 34 -11.46 -0.87 -1.95
C ALA A 34 -11.74 -0.46 -3.41
N GLN A 35 -11.66 0.84 -3.72
CA GLN A 35 -11.89 1.47 -5.01
C GLN A 35 -10.58 1.92 -5.68
N ASN A 36 -9.45 1.31 -5.31
CA ASN A 36 -8.18 1.57 -5.98
C ASN A 36 -8.24 1.08 -7.44
N HIS A 37 -8.32 2.03 -8.38
CA HIS A 37 -8.35 1.78 -9.82
C HIS A 37 -6.97 1.84 -10.48
N VAL A 38 -5.96 2.33 -9.77
CA VAL A 38 -4.56 2.39 -10.26
C VAL A 38 -3.89 1.04 -10.07
N LEU A 39 -4.08 0.42 -8.91
CA LEU A 39 -3.60 -0.93 -8.59
C LEU A 39 -4.79 -1.81 -8.20
N SER A 40 -4.89 -2.99 -8.81
CA SER A 40 -6.01 -3.91 -8.56
C SER A 40 -6.00 -4.49 -7.14
N ARG A 41 -7.16 -4.81 -6.57
CA ARG A 41 -7.24 -5.49 -5.25
C ARG A 41 -6.47 -6.81 -5.16
N ARG A 42 -6.28 -7.53 -6.28
CA ARG A 42 -5.42 -8.73 -6.33
C ARG A 42 -3.96 -8.43 -5.95
N LYS A 43 -3.50 -7.19 -6.17
CA LYS A 43 -2.18 -6.73 -5.76
C LYS A 43 -2.05 -6.62 -4.24
N ALA A 44 -3.11 -6.26 -3.52
CA ALA A 44 -3.08 -6.26 -2.06
C ALA A 44 -2.80 -7.66 -1.49
N THR A 45 -3.47 -8.69 -2.03
CA THR A 45 -3.23 -10.09 -1.63
C THR A 45 -1.84 -10.57 -2.04
N HIS A 46 -1.37 -10.22 -3.24
CA HIS A 46 -0.02 -10.52 -3.70
C HIS A 46 1.03 -9.93 -2.75
N LEU A 47 0.91 -8.64 -2.43
CA LEU A 47 1.83 -7.95 -1.53
C LEU A 47 1.76 -8.52 -0.11
N ALA A 48 0.59 -8.94 0.37
CA ALA A 48 0.48 -9.56 1.68
C ALA A 48 1.33 -10.83 1.80
N ALA A 49 1.31 -11.67 0.75
CA ALA A 49 2.15 -12.86 0.69
C ALA A 49 3.64 -12.50 0.51
N THR A 50 3.96 -11.61 -0.44
CA THR A 50 5.33 -11.21 -0.76
C THR A 50 6.05 -10.57 0.43
N LEU A 51 5.35 -9.67 1.15
CA LEU A 51 5.91 -8.92 2.27
C LEU A 51 5.75 -9.62 3.62
N ALA A 52 5.18 -10.83 3.65
CA ALA A 52 4.82 -11.54 4.88
C ALA A 52 4.00 -10.65 5.83
N ALA A 53 3.03 -9.92 5.27
CA ALA A 53 2.22 -8.98 6.03
C ALA A 53 1.32 -9.71 7.03
N ASP A 54 1.25 -9.21 8.26
CA ASP A 54 0.39 -9.79 9.31
C ASP A 54 -1.10 -9.53 9.03
N ARG A 55 -1.41 -8.42 8.36
CA ARG A 55 -2.78 -8.03 8.04
C ARG A 55 -2.87 -7.11 6.82
N VAL A 56 -3.99 -7.19 6.12
CA VAL A 56 -4.42 -6.23 5.10
C VAL A 56 -5.70 -5.54 5.57
N GLU A 57 -5.62 -4.24 5.80
CA GLU A 57 -6.77 -3.38 6.13
C GLU A 57 -7.37 -2.81 4.84
N VAL A 58 -8.63 -3.13 4.55
CA VAL A 58 -9.33 -2.65 3.34
C VAL A 58 -10.36 -1.61 3.70
N ILE A 59 -10.16 -0.38 3.23
CA ILE A 59 -11.04 0.75 3.52
C ILE A 59 -12.12 0.86 2.45
N GLY A 60 -13.38 0.71 2.85
CA GLY A 60 -14.54 0.89 1.96
C GLY A 60 -14.69 2.34 1.52
N GLY A 61 -15.13 2.58 0.28
CA GLY A 61 -15.27 3.94 -0.26
C GLY A 61 -13.96 4.62 -0.67
N CYS A 62 -12.81 4.09 -0.26
CA CYS A 62 -11.50 4.68 -0.50
C CYS A 62 -10.83 4.20 -1.80
N GLY A 63 -10.17 5.10 -2.51
CA GLY A 63 -9.45 4.90 -3.77
C GLY A 63 -7.96 4.54 -3.63
N HIS A 64 -7.13 5.16 -4.47
CA HIS A 64 -5.70 4.81 -4.58
C HIS A 64 -4.84 5.40 -3.46
N LEU A 65 -5.27 6.50 -2.85
CA LEU A 65 -4.46 7.27 -1.91
C LEU A 65 -5.14 7.31 -0.53
N PRO A 66 -5.20 6.18 0.21
CA PRO A 66 -5.87 6.13 1.51
C PRO A 66 -5.45 7.20 2.50
N MET A 67 -4.16 7.56 2.51
CA MET A 67 -3.63 8.59 3.40
C MET A 67 -4.15 10.00 3.09
N LEU A 68 -4.68 10.24 1.89
CA LEU A 68 -5.29 11.52 1.50
C LEU A 68 -6.82 11.46 1.53
N GLU A 69 -7.39 10.31 1.18
CA GLU A 69 -8.84 10.12 1.08
C GLU A 69 -9.50 9.85 2.44
N GLU A 70 -8.84 9.09 3.31
CA GLU A 70 -9.34 8.65 4.63
C GLU A 70 -8.27 8.82 5.72
N PRO A 71 -7.77 10.04 5.97
CA PRO A 71 -6.59 10.28 6.79
C PRO A 71 -6.78 9.89 8.27
N GLU A 72 -7.96 10.08 8.84
CA GLU A 72 -8.26 9.69 10.22
C GLU A 72 -8.23 8.15 10.37
N THR A 73 -8.80 7.43 9.41
CA THR A 73 -8.81 5.97 9.39
C THR A 73 -7.37 5.43 9.29
N VAL A 74 -6.55 5.99 8.40
CA VAL A 74 -5.15 5.59 8.25
C VAL A 74 -4.35 5.90 9.51
N THR A 75 -4.54 7.07 10.11
CA THR A 75 -3.86 7.45 11.36
C THR A 75 -4.19 6.46 12.48
N SER A 76 -5.46 6.11 12.65
CA SER A 76 -5.89 5.15 13.67
C SER A 76 -5.26 3.76 13.47
N ILE A 77 -5.16 3.29 12.22
CA ILE A 77 -4.48 2.01 11.91
C ILE A 77 -2.99 2.07 12.26
N ILE A 78 -2.32 3.20 12.00
CA ILE A 78 -0.91 3.39 12.35
C ILE A 78 -0.71 3.38 13.87
N GLU A 79 -1.58 4.06 14.61
CA GLU A 79 -1.55 4.08 16.08
C GLU A 79 -1.78 2.67 16.67
N GLU A 80 -2.76 1.92 16.16
CA GLU A 80 -2.99 0.51 16.53
C GLU A 80 -1.75 -0.34 16.26
N PHE A 81 -1.12 -0.16 15.08
CA PHE A 81 0.03 -0.95 14.66
C PHE A 81 1.30 -0.65 15.47
N ALA A 82 1.45 0.58 15.98
CA ALA A 82 2.61 1.02 16.73
C ALA A 82 2.53 0.74 18.25
N SER A 83 1.36 0.32 18.74
CA SER A 83 1.07 0.03 20.15
C SER A 83 1.49 -1.40 20.53
#